data_AF-A0A359KR06-F1
#
_entry.id   AF-A0A359KR06-F1
#
_cell.length_a   1.000
_cell.length_b   1.000
_cell.length_c   1.000
_cell.angle_alpha   90.00
_cell.angle_beta   90.00
_cell.angle_gamma   90.00
#
_symmetry.space_group_name_H-M   'P 1'
#
loop_
_entity.id
_entity.type
_entity.pdbx_description
1 polymer ?
#
loop_
_entity_poly.entity_id
_entity_poly.type
_entity_poly.pdbx_seq_one_letter_code
_entity_poly.pdbx_strand_id
1 'polypeptide(L)'
;VSDGDVLADLIRGEDIGEIARPGDVASVMAAIEKTLDLDRGRAIRSRLADVASRHTWEYVCEPLLRYCREPWKLSTSRGADPSDEYLARLERLYSETAQYARKLETVVADRDKELAARRKHLTRPDLNSLFGRTKRG
;
A
#
# COMPACT_ATOMS: atom_id res chain seq x y z
N VAL A 1 33.47 -16.48 8.50
CA VAL A 1 32.21 -15.70 8.64
C VAL A 1 31.81 -15.66 10.11
N SER A 2 31.13 -14.62 10.58
CA SER A 2 30.67 -14.55 11.97
C SER A 2 29.47 -15.45 12.20
N ASP A 3 29.40 -16.08 13.37
CA ASP A 3 28.20 -16.82 13.80
C ASP A 3 26.97 -15.90 13.89
N GLY A 4 25.81 -16.41 13.50
CA GLY A 4 24.52 -15.69 13.50
C GLY A 4 24.17 -14.95 12.21
N ASP A 5 25.05 -14.93 11.19
CA ASP A 5 24.71 -14.43 9.86
C ASP A 5 24.01 -15.53 9.02
N VAL A 6 23.15 -15.15 8.06
CA VAL A 6 22.44 -16.07 7.16
C VAL A 6 23.43 -16.97 6.40
N LEU A 7 24.62 -16.44 6.11
CA LEU A 7 25.69 -17.19 5.45
C LEU A 7 26.33 -18.27 6.35
N ALA A 8 26.20 -18.15 7.68
CA ALA A 8 26.77 -19.13 8.61
C ALA A 8 26.12 -20.51 8.45
N ASP A 9 24.81 -20.57 8.23
CA ASP A 9 24.11 -21.84 8.03
C ASP A 9 24.50 -22.51 6.71
N LEU A 10 24.67 -21.72 5.64
CA LEU A 10 25.19 -22.21 4.37
C LEU A 10 26.61 -22.76 4.51
N ILE A 11 27.47 -22.05 5.25
CA ILE A 11 28.85 -22.50 5.51
C ILE A 11 28.89 -23.81 6.31
N ARG A 12 28.02 -23.97 7.32
CA ARG A 12 27.91 -25.22 8.08
C ARG A 12 27.40 -26.37 7.22
N GLY A 13 26.35 -26.13 6.44
CA GLY A 13 25.68 -27.16 5.66
C GLY A 13 26.54 -27.70 4.51
N GLU A 14 27.28 -26.82 3.84
CA GLU A 14 28.07 -27.16 2.65
C GLU A 14 29.58 -27.32 2.94
N ASP A 15 30.01 -27.08 4.19
CA ASP A 15 31.41 -27.15 4.63
C ASP A 15 32.37 -26.31 3.76
N ILE A 16 31.92 -25.11 3.40
CA ILE A 16 32.59 -24.18 2.47
C ILE A 16 33.39 -23.07 3.16
N GLY A 17 33.68 -23.19 4.45
CA GLY A 17 34.45 -22.20 5.18
C GLY A 17 34.47 -22.43 6.68
N GLU A 18 35.04 -21.47 7.40
CA GLU A 18 35.13 -21.48 8.86
C GLU A 18 34.26 -20.37 9.47
N ILE A 19 33.70 -20.67 10.64
CA ILE A 19 32.83 -19.75 11.38
C ILE A 19 33.55 -19.34 12.65
N ALA A 20 33.61 -18.03 12.88
CA ALA A 20 34.17 -17.44 14.08
C ALA A 20 33.06 -16.83 14.94
N ARG A 21 33.21 -16.89 16.26
CA ARG A 21 32.28 -16.25 17.18
C ARG A 21 32.40 -14.72 17.10
N PRO A 22 31.30 -13.97 17.08
CA PRO A 22 31.33 -12.52 17.11
C PRO A 22 32.09 -12.00 18.33
N GLY A 23 33.01 -11.05 18.12
CA GLY A 23 33.79 -10.42 19.20
C GLY A 23 34.90 -11.28 19.80
N ASP A 24 35.13 -12.50 19.30
CA ASP A 24 36.14 -13.43 19.81
C ASP A 24 37.35 -13.51 18.88
N VAL A 25 38.44 -12.84 19.26
CA VAL A 25 39.70 -12.80 18.50
C VAL A 25 40.34 -14.18 18.36
N ALA A 26 40.30 -15.00 19.42
CA ALA A 26 40.88 -16.34 19.39
C ALA A 26 40.12 -17.24 18.43
N SER A 27 38.79 -17.12 18.39
CA SER A 27 37.96 -17.83 17.42
C SER A 27 38.27 -17.43 15.98
N VAL A 28 38.55 -16.14 15.72
CA VAL A 28 38.96 -15.68 14.38
C VAL A 28 40.32 -16.24 13.99
N MET A 29 41.30 -16.21 14.90
CA MET A 29 42.63 -16.79 14.65
C MET A 29 42.54 -18.27 14.29
N ALA A 30 41.82 -19.07 15.09
CA ALA A 30 41.65 -20.49 14.81
C ALA A 30 40.98 -20.76 13.46
N ALA A 31 40.00 -19.92 13.06
CA ALA A 31 39.37 -20.02 11.74
C ALA A 31 40.35 -19.71 10.60
N ILE A 32 41.22 -18.72 10.78
CA ILE A 32 42.27 -18.38 9.80
C ILE A 32 43.28 -19.52 9.69
N GLU A 33 43.79 -20.03 10.81
CA GLU A 33 44.74 -21.15 10.83
C GLU A 33 44.20 -22.38 10.10
N LYS A 34 42.94 -22.78 10.39
CA LYS A 34 42.28 -23.88 9.70
C LYS A 34 42.10 -23.63 8.20
N THR A 35 41.83 -22.39 7.79
CA THR A 35 41.64 -22.04 6.38
C THR A 35 42.96 -22.03 5.60
N LEU A 36 44.07 -21.69 6.28
CA LEU A 36 45.41 -21.66 5.71
C LEU A 36 46.06 -23.04 5.58
N ASP A 37 45.57 -24.05 6.32
CA ASP A 37 45.94 -25.44 6.08
C ASP A 37 45.67 -25.83 4.61
N LEU A 38 46.66 -26.45 3.96
CA LEU A 38 46.65 -26.65 2.51
C LEU A 38 45.53 -27.58 2.06
N ASP A 39 45.32 -28.68 2.79
CA ASP A 39 44.34 -29.70 2.45
C ASP A 39 42.93 -29.17 2.73
N ARG A 40 42.73 -28.56 3.91
CA ARG A 40 41.47 -27.91 4.27
C ARG A 40 41.11 -26.79 3.30
N GLY A 41 42.06 -25.91 2.99
CA GLY A 41 41.86 -24.80 2.06
C GLY A 41 41.52 -25.30 0.65
N ARG A 42 42.12 -26.41 0.19
CA ARG A 42 41.77 -27.02 -1.11
C ARG A 42 40.35 -27.60 -1.10
N ALA A 43 39.97 -28.30 -0.02
CA ALA A 43 38.63 -28.84 0.13
C ALA A 43 37.56 -27.73 0.16
N ILE A 44 37.81 -26.65 0.93
CA ILE A 44 36.95 -25.47 0.97
C ILE A 44 36.78 -24.87 -0.43
N ARG A 45 37.87 -24.61 -1.15
CA ARG A 45 37.80 -24.03 -2.51
C ARG A 45 37.02 -24.91 -3.48
N SER A 46 37.22 -26.22 -3.43
CA SER A 46 36.50 -27.16 -4.30
C SER A 46 34.99 -27.12 -4.05
N ARG A 47 34.56 -27.17 -2.78
CA ARG A 47 33.14 -27.13 -2.44
C ARG A 47 32.53 -25.76 -2.68
N LEU A 48 33.28 -24.69 -2.42
CA LEU A 48 32.84 -23.33 -2.70
C LEU A 48 32.60 -23.10 -4.19
N ALA A 49 33.46 -23.63 -5.07
CA ALA A 49 33.26 -23.55 -6.51
C ALA A 49 31.94 -24.22 -6.94
N ASP A 50 31.64 -25.37 -6.34
CA ASP A 50 30.41 -26.12 -6.59
C ASP A 50 29.16 -25.37 -6.10
N VAL A 51 29.21 -24.79 -4.89
CA VAL A 51 28.13 -23.95 -4.35
C VAL A 51 27.93 -22.67 -5.16
N ALA A 52 29.03 -22.00 -5.55
CA ALA A 52 29.00 -20.76 -6.33
C ALA A 52 28.33 -20.97 -7.69
N SER A 53 28.54 -22.14 -8.32
CA SER A 53 27.88 -22.49 -9.58
C SER A 53 26.34 -22.54 -9.49
N ARG A 54 25.79 -22.75 -8.29
CA ARG A 54 24.34 -22.77 -8.01
C ARG A 54 23.78 -21.40 -7.60
N HIS A 55 24.63 -20.43 -7.30
CA HIS A 55 24.26 -19.09 -6.82
C HIS A 55 24.61 -17.99 -7.84
N THR A 56 24.58 -18.31 -9.13
CA THR A 56 24.75 -17.29 -10.18
C THR A 56 23.52 -16.39 -10.27
N TRP A 57 23.69 -15.19 -10.83
CA TRP A 57 22.61 -14.21 -10.99
C TRP A 57 21.39 -14.79 -11.70
N GLU A 58 21.59 -15.64 -12.68
CA GLU A 58 20.53 -16.31 -13.44
C GLU A 58 19.64 -17.16 -12.55
N TYR A 59 20.23 -17.91 -11.60
CA TYR A 59 19.48 -18.77 -10.68
C TYR A 59 18.87 -17.99 -9.52
N VAL A 60 19.63 -17.09 -8.89
CA VAL A 60 19.14 -16.37 -7.69
C VAL A 60 18.09 -15.32 -8.03
N CYS A 61 18.10 -14.77 -9.25
CA CYS A 61 17.07 -13.83 -9.70
C CYS A 61 15.80 -14.53 -10.20
N GLU A 62 15.82 -15.83 -10.47
CA GLU A 62 14.67 -16.55 -11.03
C GLU A 62 13.38 -16.37 -10.21
N PRO A 63 13.37 -16.40 -8.86
CA PRO A 63 12.17 -16.10 -8.08
C PRO A 63 11.62 -14.68 -8.32
N LEU A 64 12.50 -13.69 -8.46
CA LEU A 64 12.12 -12.31 -8.74
C LEU A 64 11.63 -12.15 -10.18
N LEU A 65 12.29 -12.80 -11.15
CA LEU A 65 11.87 -12.81 -12.54
C LEU A 65 10.50 -13.49 -12.71
N ARG A 66 10.28 -14.60 -12.00
CA ARG A 66 8.98 -15.27 -11.93
C ARG A 66 7.91 -14.34 -11.39
N TYR A 67 8.20 -13.62 -10.30
CA TYR A 67 7.31 -12.60 -9.77
C TYR A 67 7.09 -11.42 -10.75
N CYS A 68 8.09 -10.99 -11.50
CA CYS A 68 7.89 -9.91 -12.47
C CYS A 68 7.08 -10.37 -13.69
N ARG A 69 7.24 -11.63 -14.12
CA ARG A 69 6.52 -12.22 -15.27
C ARG A 69 5.08 -12.54 -14.94
N GLU A 70 4.86 -13.16 -13.79
CA GLU A 70 3.56 -13.50 -13.26
C GLU A 70 3.58 -13.11 -11.78
N PRO A 71 3.40 -11.82 -11.46
CA PRO A 71 3.25 -11.41 -10.08
C PRO A 71 2.06 -12.18 -9.59
N TRP A 72 2.31 -13.18 -8.72
CA TRP A 72 1.31 -14.14 -8.26
C TRP A 72 0.08 -13.34 -8.05
N LYS A 73 -0.92 -13.63 -8.89
CA LYS A 73 -2.13 -12.85 -9.07
C LYS A 73 -2.34 -12.08 -7.80
N LEU A 74 -2.14 -10.76 -7.82
CA LEU A 74 -2.91 -9.89 -6.95
C LEU A 74 -4.33 -10.20 -7.35
N SER A 75 -4.83 -11.34 -6.89
CA SER A 75 -6.17 -11.74 -7.09
C SER A 75 -6.89 -10.55 -6.52
N THR A 76 -7.82 -10.02 -7.28
CA THR A 76 -8.94 -9.30 -6.71
C THR A 76 -9.63 -10.09 -5.58
N SER A 77 -9.20 -11.34 -5.30
CA SER A 77 -9.37 -12.12 -4.06
C SER A 77 -8.39 -11.83 -2.90
N ARG A 78 -7.75 -10.65 -2.80
CA ARG A 78 -7.85 -9.91 -1.51
C ARG A 78 -9.31 -9.46 -1.43
N GLY A 79 -10.19 -10.41 -1.15
CA GLY A 79 -11.59 -10.34 -1.57
C GLY A 79 -12.41 -11.55 -1.17
N ALA A 80 -12.00 -12.18 -0.07
CA ALA A 80 -12.94 -12.77 0.90
C ALA A 80 -12.55 -12.31 2.31
N ASP A 81 -11.90 -11.15 2.43
CA ASP A 81 -11.82 -10.46 3.71
C ASP A 81 -13.19 -9.78 3.91
N PRO A 82 -13.95 -10.10 4.97
CA PRO A 82 -15.18 -9.38 5.31
C PRO A 82 -14.99 -7.86 5.34
N SER A 83 -13.76 -7.41 5.62
CA SER A 83 -13.37 -6.02 5.67
C SER A 83 -13.43 -5.33 4.30
N ASP A 84 -13.11 -6.03 3.21
CA ASP A 84 -13.14 -5.46 1.84
C ASP A 84 -14.59 -5.30 1.34
N GLU A 85 -15.46 -6.27 1.63
CA GLU A 85 -16.90 -6.13 1.34
C GLU A 85 -17.52 -5.00 2.18
N TYR A 86 -17.10 -4.87 3.43
CA TYR A 86 -17.53 -3.79 4.32
C TYR A 86 -17.10 -2.42 3.80
N LEU A 87 -15.85 -2.26 3.36
CA LEU A 87 -15.34 -1.02 2.78
C LEU A 87 -16.08 -0.64 1.50
N ALA A 88 -16.27 -1.59 0.58
CA ALA A 88 -17.02 -1.36 -0.66
C ALA A 88 -18.49 -0.96 -0.39
N ARG A 89 -19.12 -1.58 0.61
CA ARG A 89 -20.48 -1.21 1.06
C ARG A 89 -20.51 0.19 1.66
N LEU A 90 -19.50 0.54 2.45
CA LEU A 90 -19.40 1.84 3.11
C LEU A 90 -19.21 2.96 2.08
N GLU A 91 -18.32 2.77 1.09
CA GLU A 91 -18.10 3.72 -0.01
C GLU A 91 -19.37 3.95 -0.85
N ARG A 92 -20.12 2.87 -1.13
CA ARG A 92 -21.41 2.97 -1.81
C ARG A 92 -22.41 3.79 -1.00
N LEU A 93 -22.52 3.55 0.30
CA LEU A 93 -23.46 4.27 1.17
C LEU A 93 -23.11 5.76 1.28
N TYR A 94 -21.82 6.10 1.40
CA TYR A 94 -21.39 7.50 1.39
C TYR A 94 -21.67 8.19 0.06
N SER A 95 -21.51 7.49 -1.05
CA SER A 95 -21.82 8.03 -2.38
C SER A 95 -23.32 8.28 -2.56
N GLU A 96 -24.17 7.33 -2.13
CA GLU A 96 -25.63 7.45 -2.21
C GLU A 96 -26.16 8.58 -1.32
N THR A 97 -25.64 8.71 -0.08
CA THR A 97 -26.02 9.80 0.82
C THR A 97 -25.59 11.17 0.30
N ALA A 98 -24.38 11.28 -0.27
CA ALA A 98 -23.93 12.52 -0.91
C ALA A 98 -24.79 12.91 -2.12
N GLN A 99 -25.22 11.93 -2.92
CA GLN A 99 -26.15 12.17 -4.04
C GLN A 99 -27.52 12.64 -3.56
N TYR A 100 -28.03 12.04 -2.49
CA TYR A 100 -29.31 12.44 -1.91
C TYR A 100 -29.26 13.85 -1.32
N ALA A 101 -28.18 14.21 -0.61
CA ALA A 101 -27.97 15.56 -0.10
C ALA A 101 -28.00 16.60 -1.22
N ARG A 102 -27.25 16.37 -2.32
CA ARG A 102 -27.27 17.26 -3.50
C ARG A 102 -28.66 17.39 -4.11
N LYS A 103 -29.41 16.28 -4.19
CA LYS A 103 -30.79 16.29 -4.69
C LYS A 103 -31.74 17.09 -3.79
N LEU A 104 -31.55 17.04 -2.48
CA LEU A 104 -32.33 17.86 -1.55
C LEU A 104 -31.97 19.34 -1.70
N GLU A 105 -30.69 19.67 -1.83
CA GLU A 105 -30.24 21.05 -2.05
C GLU A 105 -30.86 21.66 -3.31
N THR A 106 -30.94 20.90 -4.41
CA THR A 106 -31.59 21.39 -5.63
C THR A 106 -33.08 21.60 -5.44
N VAL A 107 -33.78 20.65 -4.81
CA VAL A 107 -35.22 20.77 -4.54
C VAL A 107 -35.50 21.97 -3.63
N VAL A 108 -34.71 22.17 -2.58
CA VAL A 108 -34.85 23.31 -1.67
C VAL A 108 -34.63 24.63 -2.43
N ALA A 109 -33.55 24.72 -3.21
CA ALA A 109 -33.25 25.92 -4.00
C ALA A 109 -34.37 26.26 -4.99
N ASP A 110 -35.00 25.27 -5.61
CA ASP A 110 -36.12 25.50 -6.53
C ASP A 110 -37.39 25.96 -5.81
N ARG A 111 -37.69 25.36 -4.64
CA ARG A 111 -38.81 25.83 -3.79
C ARG A 111 -38.59 27.26 -3.28
N ASP A 112 -37.38 27.61 -2.89
CA ASP A 112 -37.06 28.97 -2.44
C ASP A 112 -37.22 29.99 -3.58
N LYS A 113 -36.84 29.64 -4.81
CA LYS A 113 -37.11 30.47 -6.00
C LYS A 113 -38.61 30.64 -6.23
N GLU A 114 -39.40 29.56 -6.15
CA GLU A 114 -40.87 29.61 -6.29
C GLU A 114 -41.50 30.52 -5.24
N LEU A 115 -41.09 30.39 -3.97
CA LEU A 115 -41.58 31.22 -2.87
C LEU A 115 -41.18 32.69 -3.04
N ALA A 116 -39.94 32.97 -3.45
CA ALA A 116 -39.48 34.32 -3.74
C ALA A 116 -40.27 34.96 -4.91
N ALA A 117 -40.57 34.19 -5.96
CA ALA A 117 -41.41 34.65 -7.07
C ALA A 117 -42.84 34.97 -6.61
N ARG A 118 -43.47 34.06 -5.84
CA ARG A 118 -44.80 34.29 -5.25
C ARG A 118 -44.82 35.52 -4.34
N ARG A 119 -43.80 35.70 -3.50
CA ARG A 119 -43.67 36.88 -2.61
C ARG A 119 -43.55 38.18 -3.42
N LYS A 120 -42.76 38.19 -4.50
CA LYS A 120 -42.66 39.32 -5.43
C LYS A 120 -44.00 39.68 -6.07
N HIS A 121 -44.80 38.67 -6.46
CA HIS A 121 -46.14 38.88 -7.01
C HIS A 121 -47.15 39.40 -5.97
N LEU A 122 -46.99 39.05 -4.68
CA LEU A 122 -47.80 39.56 -3.58
C LEU A 122 -47.41 41.00 -3.17
N THR A 123 -46.14 41.39 -3.34
CA THR A 123 -45.68 42.77 -3.09
C THR A 123 -45.84 43.68 -4.31
N ARG A 124 -47.08 43.91 -4.78
CA ARG A 124 -47.53 45.21 -5.32
C ARG A 124 -49.07 45.21 -5.45
N PRO A 125 -49.75 45.98 -4.61
CA PRO A 125 -50.31 47.23 -5.10
C PRO A 125 -49.66 48.42 -4.42
N ASP A 126 -49.40 49.45 -5.21
CA ASP A 126 -48.90 50.73 -4.73
C ASP A 126 -49.97 51.38 -3.85
N LEU A 127 -49.83 51.28 -2.52
CA LEU A 127 -50.77 51.86 -1.56
C LEU A 127 -50.89 53.39 -1.73
N ASN A 128 -49.87 54.05 -2.30
CA ASN A 128 -49.94 55.48 -2.63
C ASN A 128 -50.91 55.80 -3.78
N SER A 129 -51.27 54.82 -4.61
CA SER A 129 -52.26 55.00 -5.69
C SER A 129 -53.72 54.91 -5.20
N LEU A 130 -53.97 54.34 -4.02
CA LEU A 130 -55.32 54.20 -3.44
C LEU A 130 -55.76 55.42 -2.62
N PHE A 131 -54.81 56.19 -2.05
CA PHE A 131 -55.12 57.36 -1.21
C PHE A 131 -54.97 58.71 -1.91
N GLY A 132 -54.64 58.75 -3.20
CA GLY A 132 -54.35 59.98 -3.95
C GLY A 132 -55.55 60.72 -4.56
N ARG A 133 -56.81 60.34 -4.27
CA ARG A 133 -57.97 60.90 -5.00
C ARG A 133 -59.19 61.24 -4.13
N THR A 134 -59.02 62.04 -3.08
CA THR A 134 -60.13 62.78 -2.45
C THR A 134 -59.66 64.04 -1.73
N LYS A 135 -59.60 65.15 -2.47
CA LYS A 135 -59.96 66.49 -1.96
C LYS A 135 -60.44 67.35 -3.14
N ARG A 136 -61.76 67.34 -3.35
CA ARG A 136 -62.54 68.41 -3.99
C ARG A 136 -63.37 69.02 -2.87
N GLY A 137 -63.32 70.34 -2.73
CA GLY A 137 -63.95 71.14 -1.68
C GLY A 137 -63.15 72.41 -1.50
#